data_AF-A0A235BTK8-F1
#
_entry.id   AF-A0A235BTK8-F1
#
_cell.length_a   1.000
_cell.length_b   1.000
_cell.length_c   1.000
_cell.angle_alpha   90.00
_cell.angle_beta   90.00
_cell.angle_gamma   90.00
#
_symmetry.space_group_name_H-M   'P 1'
#
loop_
_entity.id
_entity.type
_entity.pdbx_description
1 polymer ?
#
loop_
_entity_poly.entity_id
_entity_poly.type
_entity_poly.pdbx_seq_one_letter_code
_entity_poly.pdbx_strand_id
1 'polypeptide(L)'
;MLAGAKSCWETGHRPIVFAGRDLKRTKYLARKLQELDVPVIPVKYLFSGQPIFITAPDRRKETALTAEIFSQLDVMVAACHERTNWAIGLGLPMFALMPNIGPFAPMNYGFAFKQGVCLPLGDASHLGSDITRFQKDHELEQMASKGFGKYPINGAEEISRFLLKEI
;
A
#
# COMPACT_ATOMS: atom_id res chain seq x y z
N MET A 1 -3.93 6.41 9.81
CA MET A 1 -2.57 5.82 9.87
C MET A 1 -2.27 5.22 11.24
N LEU A 2 -2.13 6.00 12.32
CA LEU A 2 -1.81 5.48 13.67
C LEU A 2 -2.80 4.39 14.15
N ALA A 3 -4.11 4.69 14.11
CA ALA A 3 -5.15 3.73 14.49
C ALA A 3 -5.09 2.44 13.66
N GLY A 4 -4.88 2.56 12.34
CA GLY A 4 -4.74 1.40 11.45
C GLY A 4 -3.50 0.56 11.75
N ALA A 5 -2.35 1.19 11.96
CA ALA A 5 -1.13 0.47 12.33
C ALA A 5 -1.30 -0.27 13.67
N LYS A 6 -1.89 0.38 14.67
CA LYS A 6 -2.20 -0.25 15.96
C LYS A 6 -3.17 -1.43 15.79
N SER A 7 -4.28 -1.22 15.10
CA SER A 7 -5.29 -2.25 14.82
C SER A 7 -4.67 -3.47 14.16
N CYS A 8 -3.90 -3.29 13.08
CA CYS A 8 -3.19 -4.38 12.41
C CYS A 8 -2.25 -5.13 13.35
N TRP A 9 -1.48 -4.40 14.17
CA TRP A 9 -0.55 -5.02 15.11
C TRP A 9 -1.26 -5.86 16.18
N GLU A 10 -2.33 -5.32 16.78
CA GLU A 10 -3.12 -6.00 17.81
C GLU A 10 -3.81 -7.27 17.30
N THR A 11 -4.12 -7.33 16.01
CA THR A 11 -4.71 -8.51 15.37
C THR A 11 -3.69 -9.46 14.74
N GLY A 12 -2.39 -9.26 15.00
CA GLY A 12 -1.31 -10.15 14.55
C GLY A 12 -0.83 -9.92 13.11
N HIS A 13 -1.27 -8.85 12.45
CA HIS A 13 -0.74 -8.44 11.14
C HIS A 13 0.53 -7.61 11.31
N ARG A 14 1.30 -7.49 10.22
CA ARG A 14 2.54 -6.71 10.19
C ARG A 14 2.32 -5.36 9.49
N PRO A 15 2.13 -4.25 10.22
CA PRO A 15 1.98 -2.95 9.59
C PRO A 15 3.33 -2.45 9.07
N ILE A 16 3.32 -1.94 7.84
CA ILE A 16 4.46 -1.28 7.19
C ILE A 16 4.08 0.16 6.90
N VAL A 17 4.80 1.11 7.48
CA VAL A 17 4.46 2.54 7.41
C VAL A 17 5.52 3.31 6.65
N PHE A 18 5.13 3.88 5.52
CA PHE A 18 5.94 4.85 4.76
C PHE A 18 5.75 6.25 5.35
N ALA A 19 6.75 6.74 6.09
CA ALA A 19 6.66 8.01 6.82
C ALA A 19 7.11 9.23 5.98
N GLY A 20 7.64 8.99 4.78
CA GLY A 20 8.16 10.04 3.89
C GLY A 20 9.48 10.64 4.37
N ARG A 21 9.77 11.85 3.87
CA ARG A 21 11.10 12.49 3.95
C ARG A 21 11.25 13.53 5.07
N ASP A 22 10.15 14.02 5.62
CA ASP A 22 10.19 15.06 6.66
C ASP A 22 10.61 14.44 8.00
N LEU A 23 11.87 14.61 8.37
CA LEU A 23 12.44 14.05 9.59
C LEU A 23 11.68 14.43 10.87
N LYS A 24 11.09 15.64 10.95
CA LYS A 24 10.33 16.05 12.14
C LYS A 24 9.02 15.28 12.22
N ARG A 25 8.28 15.21 11.11
CA ARG A 25 7.01 14.44 11.04
C ARG A 25 7.26 12.96 11.25
N THR A 26 8.32 12.43 10.66
CA THR A 26 8.74 11.04 10.79
C THR A 26 9.09 10.68 12.23
N LYS A 27 9.90 11.49 12.92
CA LYS A 27 10.20 11.29 14.36
C LYS A 27 8.95 11.38 15.23
N TYR A 28 8.09 12.35 14.95
CA TYR A 28 6.81 12.50 15.66
C TYR A 28 5.93 11.25 15.49
N LEU A 29 5.80 10.75 14.27
CA LEU A 29 5.01 9.57 13.95
C LEU A 29 5.57 8.30 14.61
N ALA A 30 6.89 8.12 14.56
CA ALA A 30 7.55 7.00 15.24
C ALA A 30 7.28 7.01 16.75
N ARG A 31 7.42 8.18 17.40
CA ARG A 31 7.09 8.32 18.83
C ARG A 31 5.63 7.98 19.12
N LYS A 32 4.70 8.44 18.28
CA LYS A 32 3.27 8.14 18.44
C LYS A 32 2.94 6.66 18.28
N LEU A 33 3.65 5.93 17.42
CA LEU A 33 3.49 4.47 17.32
C LEU A 33 4.03 3.76 18.56
N GLN A 34 5.18 4.19 19.09
CA GLN A 34 5.74 3.65 20.33
C GLN A 34 4.83 3.90 21.54
N GLU A 35 4.23 5.09 21.65
CA GLU A 35 3.23 5.43 22.69
C GLU A 35 1.96 4.54 22.61
N LEU A 36 1.75 3.86 21.48
CA LEU A 36 0.63 2.94 21.23
C LEU A 36 1.05 1.46 21.27
N ASP A 37 2.24 1.17 21.82
CA ASP A 37 2.84 -0.17 21.89
C ASP A 37 3.02 -0.86 20.53
N VAL A 38 3.12 -0.08 19.45
CA VAL A 38 3.48 -0.57 18.12
C VAL A 38 4.99 -0.43 17.95
N PRO A 39 5.76 -1.54 17.83
CA PRO A 39 7.21 -1.45 17.67
C PRO A 39 7.59 -0.66 16.41
N VAL A 40 8.65 0.15 16.50
CA VAL A 40 9.15 0.95 15.37
C VAL A 40 10.56 0.51 15.05
N ILE A 41 10.72 -0.15 13.91
CA ILE A 41 12.02 -0.65 13.46
C ILE A 41 12.38 0.02 12.15
N PRO A 42 13.47 0.79 12.12
CA PRO A 42 14.02 1.30 10.88
C PRO A 42 14.45 0.16 9.96
N VAL A 43 14.20 0.30 8.66
CA VAL A 43 14.42 -0.71 7.60
C VAL A 43 15.84 -1.29 7.52
N LYS A 44 16.83 -0.74 8.25
CA LYS A 44 18.16 -1.36 8.38
C LYS A 44 18.10 -2.83 8.85
N TYR A 45 17.02 -3.24 9.50
CA TYR A 45 16.78 -4.61 9.96
C TYR A 45 15.57 -5.20 9.24
N LEU A 46 15.75 -5.56 7.96
CA LEU A 46 14.85 -6.53 7.34
C LEU A 46 15.01 -7.86 8.10
N PHE A 47 13.96 -8.68 8.19
CA PHE A 47 13.96 -10.07 8.71
C PHE A 47 13.45 -10.39 10.13
N SER A 48 12.93 -9.45 10.94
CA SER A 48 12.12 -9.80 12.11
C SER A 48 10.64 -9.44 11.88
N GLY A 49 9.72 -10.32 12.29
CA GLY A 49 8.25 -10.20 12.15
C GLY A 49 7.61 -9.06 12.95
N GLN A 50 8.22 -7.88 12.90
CA GLN A 50 7.87 -6.67 13.62
C GLN A 50 7.40 -5.60 12.62
N PRO A 51 6.66 -4.57 13.08
CA PRO A 51 6.23 -3.48 12.23
C PRO A 51 7.43 -2.75 11.64
N ILE A 52 7.33 -2.44 10.35
CA ILE A 52 8.40 -1.77 9.63
C ILE A 52 8.06 -0.29 9.51
N PHE A 53 8.98 0.56 9.97
CA PHE A 53 8.88 2.00 9.80
C PHE A 53 9.87 2.45 8.73
N ILE A 54 9.35 2.79 7.55
CA ILE A 54 10.14 3.14 6.37
C ILE A 54 10.36 4.65 6.33
N THR A 55 11.63 5.01 6.44
CA THR A 55 12.10 6.39 6.29
C THR A 55 13.20 6.39 5.26
N ALA A 56 13.12 7.27 4.27
CA ALA A 56 14.17 7.44 3.28
C ALA A 56 14.49 8.92 3.13
N PRO A 57 15.77 9.28 2.92
CA PRO A 57 16.17 10.67 2.73
C PRO A 57 15.69 11.23 1.38
N ASP A 58 15.43 10.35 0.40
CA ASP A 58 15.04 10.73 -0.94
C ASP A 58 14.11 9.67 -1.57
N ARG A 59 13.48 10.05 -2.69
CA ARG A 59 12.53 9.21 -3.41
C ARG A 59 13.19 7.97 -4.00
N ARG A 60 14.47 8.05 -4.40
CA ARG A 60 15.18 6.92 -5.02
C ARG A 60 15.40 5.81 -3.99
N LYS A 61 15.82 6.15 -2.78
CA LYS A 61 15.97 5.19 -1.68
C LYS A 61 14.62 4.66 -1.20
N GLU A 62 13.57 5.49 -1.14
CA GLU A 62 12.22 5.00 -0.84
C GLU A 62 11.78 3.95 -1.86
N THR A 63 11.98 4.21 -3.16
CA THR A 63 11.66 3.26 -4.23
C THR A 63 12.46 1.96 -4.09
N ALA A 64 13.76 2.03 -3.82
CA ALA A 64 14.60 0.84 -3.66
C ALA A 64 14.12 -0.02 -2.48
N LEU A 65 13.88 0.59 -1.32
CA LEU A 65 13.34 -0.11 -0.15
C LEU A 65 11.96 -0.70 -0.43
N THR A 66 11.10 0.05 -1.14
CA THR A 66 9.77 -0.46 -1.52
C THR A 66 9.90 -1.69 -2.40
N ALA A 67 10.82 -1.70 -3.36
CA ALA A 67 11.05 -2.86 -4.22
C ALA A 67 11.54 -4.09 -3.44
N GLU A 68 12.44 -3.89 -2.46
CA GLU A 68 12.95 -4.97 -1.60
C GLU A 68 11.86 -5.63 -0.76
N ILE A 69 10.85 -4.87 -0.33
CA ILE A 69 9.76 -5.39 0.52
C ILE A 69 8.48 -5.71 -0.26
N PHE A 70 8.42 -5.43 -1.56
CA PHE A 70 7.15 -5.47 -2.31
C PHE A 70 6.50 -6.85 -2.27
N SER A 71 7.31 -7.91 -2.40
CA SER A 71 6.84 -9.30 -2.35
C SER A 71 6.32 -9.74 -0.98
N GLN A 72 6.51 -8.92 0.07
CA GLN A 72 6.02 -9.17 1.43
C GLN A 72 4.72 -8.40 1.72
N LEU A 73 4.17 -7.66 0.74
CA LEU A 73 2.95 -6.89 0.91
C LEU A 73 1.73 -7.73 0.53
N ASP A 74 0.84 -7.95 1.50
CA ASP A 74 -0.42 -8.66 1.26
C ASP A 74 -1.56 -7.72 0.88
N VAL A 75 -1.53 -6.49 1.40
CA VAL A 75 -2.51 -5.42 1.14
C VAL A 75 -1.82 -4.06 1.17
N MET A 76 -2.45 -3.04 0.58
CA MET A 76 -2.00 -1.66 0.72
C MET A 76 -3.13 -0.71 1.15
N VAL A 77 -2.77 0.29 1.95
CA VAL A 77 -3.62 1.44 2.26
C VAL A 77 -3.01 2.68 1.65
N ALA A 78 -3.68 3.30 0.68
CA ALA A 78 -3.11 4.42 -0.05
C ALA A 78 -4.18 5.37 -0.60
N ALA A 79 -3.77 6.59 -0.95
CA ALA A 79 -4.59 7.49 -1.74
C ALA A 79 -4.65 6.98 -3.20
N CYS A 80 -5.76 7.27 -3.90
CA CYS A 80 -6.03 6.76 -5.25
C CYS A 80 -5.29 7.53 -6.36
N HIS A 81 -3.96 7.59 -6.27
CA HIS A 81 -3.09 8.19 -7.28
C HIS A 81 -2.42 7.10 -8.14
N GLU A 82 -1.18 7.31 -8.57
CA GLU A 82 -0.47 6.40 -9.46
C GLU A 82 -0.27 5.01 -8.84
N ARG A 83 -0.23 4.91 -7.50
CA ARG A 83 -0.11 3.62 -6.79
C ARG A 83 -1.34 2.72 -6.94
N THR A 84 -2.49 3.25 -7.39
CA THR A 84 -3.65 2.42 -7.76
C THR A 84 -3.29 1.37 -8.83
N ASN A 85 -2.27 1.64 -9.65
CA ASN A 85 -1.75 0.67 -10.63
C ASN A 85 -1.21 -0.62 -9.99
N TRP A 86 -0.77 -0.59 -8.71
CA TRP A 86 -0.35 -1.81 -8.02
C TRP A 86 -1.54 -2.73 -7.72
N ALA A 87 -2.72 -2.18 -7.44
CA ALA A 87 -3.94 -2.99 -7.33
C ALA A 87 -4.39 -3.53 -8.68
N ILE A 88 -4.42 -2.67 -9.70
CA ILE A 88 -4.98 -2.99 -11.02
C ILE A 88 -4.09 -3.95 -11.81
N GLY A 89 -2.77 -3.78 -11.77
CA GLY A 89 -1.83 -4.55 -12.59
C GLY A 89 -1.08 -5.63 -11.81
N LEU A 90 -0.70 -5.36 -10.56
CA LEU A 90 0.09 -6.28 -9.74
C LEU A 90 -0.76 -7.15 -8.81
N GLY A 91 -2.07 -6.90 -8.75
CA GLY A 91 -3.00 -7.66 -7.91
C GLY A 91 -2.78 -7.45 -6.42
N LEU A 92 -2.25 -6.31 -5.99
CA LEU A 92 -2.13 -5.97 -4.56
C LEU A 92 -3.43 -5.34 -4.03
N PRO A 93 -4.26 -6.05 -3.23
CA PRO A 93 -5.53 -5.52 -2.74
C PRO A 93 -5.37 -4.17 -2.05
N MET A 94 -6.27 -3.23 -2.35
CA MET A 94 -6.15 -1.83 -1.91
C MET A 94 -7.33 -1.36 -1.05
N PHE A 95 -7.01 -0.71 0.06
CA PHE A 95 -7.96 0.12 0.83
C PHE A 95 -7.67 1.61 0.58
N ALA A 96 -8.63 2.31 -0.02
CA ALA A 96 -8.48 3.69 -0.44
C ALA A 96 -8.65 4.67 0.72
N LEU A 97 -7.70 5.59 0.88
CA LEU A 97 -7.84 6.74 1.77
C LEU A 97 -8.88 7.73 1.20
N MET A 98 -9.86 8.09 2.04
CA MET A 98 -10.92 9.02 1.71
C MET A 98 -10.77 10.33 2.50
N PRO A 99 -11.27 11.48 1.99
CA PRO A 99 -11.80 11.67 0.63
C PRO A 99 -10.69 11.59 -0.42
N ASN A 100 -11.06 11.34 -1.68
CA ASN A 100 -10.13 11.39 -2.81
C ASN A 100 -9.60 12.82 -2.99
N ILE A 101 -8.28 13.00 -2.92
CA ILE A 101 -7.62 14.31 -3.09
C ILE A 101 -7.02 14.39 -4.49
N GLY A 102 -7.30 15.47 -5.22
CA GLY A 102 -6.77 15.72 -6.57
C GLY A 102 -7.71 15.28 -7.70
N PRO A 103 -7.47 15.77 -8.93
CA PRO A 103 -8.44 15.70 -10.02
C PRO A 103 -8.69 14.28 -10.54
N PHE A 104 -7.64 13.45 -10.60
CA PHE A 104 -7.75 12.08 -11.13
C PHE A 104 -8.07 11.03 -10.05
N ALA A 105 -7.96 11.37 -8.77
CA ALA A 105 -8.16 10.42 -7.69
C ALA A 105 -9.56 9.79 -7.66
N PRO A 106 -10.66 10.55 -7.89
CA PRO A 106 -12.00 9.97 -8.02
C PRO A 106 -12.13 9.01 -9.21
N MET A 107 -11.47 9.30 -10.33
CA MET A 107 -11.51 8.44 -11.52
C MET A 107 -10.75 7.13 -11.28
N ASN A 108 -9.55 7.22 -10.71
CA ASN A 108 -8.74 6.06 -10.35
C ASN A 108 -9.46 5.16 -9.34
N TYR A 109 -10.04 5.76 -8.29
CA TYR A 109 -10.86 5.04 -7.32
C TYR A 109 -12.04 4.35 -8.00
N GLY A 110 -12.82 5.09 -8.80
CA GLY A 110 -14.01 4.57 -9.47
C GLY A 110 -13.69 3.40 -10.40
N PHE A 111 -12.56 3.45 -11.09
CA PHE A 111 -12.09 2.34 -11.93
C PHE A 111 -11.69 1.12 -11.09
N ALA A 112 -10.83 1.30 -10.08
CA ALA A 112 -10.35 0.21 -9.24
C ALA A 112 -11.47 -0.44 -8.40
N PHE A 113 -12.41 0.37 -7.90
CA PHE A 113 -13.59 -0.07 -7.16
C PHE A 113 -14.51 -0.92 -8.04
N LYS A 114 -14.84 -0.45 -9.25
CA LYS A 114 -15.67 -1.22 -10.21
C LYS A 114 -15.02 -2.54 -10.61
N GLN A 115 -13.70 -2.58 -10.68
CA GLN A 115 -12.94 -3.81 -10.94
C GLN A 115 -12.93 -4.77 -9.74
N GLY A 116 -13.25 -4.29 -8.53
CA GLY A 116 -13.24 -5.08 -7.31
C GLY A 116 -11.85 -5.34 -6.74
N VAL A 117 -10.85 -4.51 -7.08
CA VAL A 117 -9.48 -4.59 -6.53
C VAL A 117 -9.25 -3.58 -5.40
N CYS A 118 -10.20 -2.65 -5.21
CA CYS A 118 -10.09 -1.57 -4.24
C CYS A 118 -11.40 -1.35 -3.49
N LEU A 119 -11.32 -1.22 -2.18
CA LEU A 119 -12.42 -0.83 -1.29
C LEU A 119 -12.09 0.49 -0.60
N PRO A 120 -13.07 1.30 -0.19
CA PRO A 120 -12.79 2.45 0.66
C PRO A 120 -12.28 1.98 2.02
N LEU A 121 -11.31 2.69 2.59
CA LEU A 121 -10.94 2.49 3.99
C LEU A 121 -12.11 2.96 4.87
N GLY A 122 -12.65 2.04 5.67
CA GLY A 122 -13.64 2.34 6.71
C GLY A 122 -13.00 2.99 7.93
N ASP A 123 -13.46 2.62 9.13
CA ASP A 123 -12.80 3.05 10.35
C ASP A 123 -11.42 2.36 10.47
N ALA A 124 -10.36 3.16 10.46
CA ALA A 124 -9.00 2.65 10.59
C ALA A 124 -8.76 1.90 11.90
N SER A 125 -9.55 2.13 12.96
CA SER A 125 -9.44 1.38 14.21
C SER A 125 -9.83 -0.11 14.08
N HIS A 126 -10.61 -0.45 13.05
CA HIS A 126 -11.05 -1.82 12.75
C HIS A 126 -10.27 -2.48 11.59
N LEU A 127 -9.28 -1.78 11.02
CA LEU A 127 -8.56 -2.25 9.82
C LEU A 127 -7.98 -3.65 10.00
N GLY A 128 -7.36 -3.95 11.14
CA GLY A 128 -6.76 -5.27 11.40
C GLY A 128 -7.80 -6.38 11.40
N SER A 129 -8.93 -6.16 12.09
CA SER A 129 -10.05 -7.12 12.12
C SER A 129 -10.73 -7.26 10.76
N ASP A 130 -10.85 -6.17 10.01
CA ASP A 130 -11.40 -6.19 8.65
C ASP A 130 -10.50 -7.03 7.73
N ILE A 131 -9.18 -6.85 7.77
CA ILE A 131 -8.23 -7.67 7.01
C ILE A 131 -8.37 -9.14 7.38
N THR A 132 -8.43 -9.48 8.67
CA THR A 132 -8.62 -10.87 9.12
C THR A 132 -9.92 -11.47 8.57
N ARG A 133 -11.01 -10.69 8.58
CA ARG A 133 -12.29 -11.12 8.00
C ARG A 133 -12.17 -11.34 6.49
N PHE A 134 -11.66 -10.36 5.76
CA PHE A 134 -11.47 -10.46 4.31
C PHE A 134 -10.54 -11.63 3.92
N GLN A 135 -9.55 -11.95 4.75
CA GLN A 135 -8.69 -13.12 4.54
C GLN A 135 -9.46 -14.43 4.74
N LYS A 136 -10.22 -14.54 5.84
CA LYS A 136 -11.03 -15.73 6.15
C LYS A 136 -12.10 -15.99 5.08
N ASP A 137 -12.69 -14.92 4.56
CA ASP A 137 -13.77 -14.98 3.56
C ASP A 137 -13.24 -15.09 2.12
N HIS A 138 -11.92 -15.25 1.94
CA HIS A 138 -11.23 -15.28 0.64
C HIS A 138 -11.44 -14.02 -0.23
N GLU A 139 -11.91 -12.92 0.36
CA GLU A 139 -12.14 -11.67 -0.36
C GLU A 139 -10.83 -11.02 -0.82
N LEU A 140 -9.74 -11.10 -0.03
CA LEU A 140 -8.43 -10.58 -0.44
C LEU A 140 -7.88 -11.30 -1.67
N GLU A 141 -8.05 -12.63 -1.72
CA GLU A 141 -7.68 -13.45 -2.88
C GLU A 141 -8.50 -13.07 -4.12
N GLN A 142 -9.81 -12.88 -3.96
CA GLN A 142 -10.69 -12.42 -5.03
C GLN A 142 -10.31 -11.01 -5.51
N MET A 143 -9.93 -10.10 -4.61
CA MET A 143 -9.42 -8.78 -4.98
C MET A 143 -8.12 -8.90 -5.77
N ALA A 144 -7.18 -9.73 -5.31
CA ALA A 144 -5.89 -9.92 -5.96
C ALA A 144 -6.05 -10.49 -7.38
N SER A 145 -6.83 -11.56 -7.54
CA SER A 145 -7.10 -12.21 -8.83
C SER A 145 -7.84 -11.31 -9.84
N LYS A 146 -8.66 -10.34 -9.37
CA LYS A 146 -9.29 -9.35 -10.25
C LYS A 146 -8.31 -8.32 -10.80
N GLY A 147 -7.15 -8.15 -10.18
CA GLY A 147 -6.08 -7.26 -10.63
C GLY A 147 -5.02 -8.01 -11.43
N PHE A 148 -4.46 -9.08 -10.85
CA PHE A 148 -3.33 -9.80 -11.41
C PHE A 148 -3.64 -10.38 -12.80
N GLY A 149 -2.77 -10.08 -13.77
CA GLY A 149 -2.86 -10.62 -15.12
C GLY A 149 -4.02 -10.09 -15.97
N LYS A 150 -4.83 -9.16 -15.45
CA LYS A 150 -5.97 -8.61 -16.20
C LYS A 150 -5.54 -7.64 -17.31
N TYR A 151 -4.47 -6.89 -17.09
CA TYR A 151 -3.89 -5.99 -18.08
C TYR A 151 -2.40 -6.31 -18.27
N PRO A 152 -1.89 -6.20 -19.49
CA PRO A 152 -0.46 -6.39 -19.74
C PRO A 152 0.34 -5.28 -19.06
N ILE A 153 1.44 -5.66 -18.40
CA ILE A 153 2.37 -4.71 -17.76
C ILE A 153 3.53 -4.43 -18.73
N ASN A 154 3.18 -3.99 -19.94
CA ASN A 154 4.13 -3.74 -21.03
C ASN A 154 4.10 -2.28 -21.50
N GLY A 155 3.41 -1.37 -20.80
CA GLY A 155 3.22 0.01 -21.26
C GLY A 155 4.52 0.76 -21.59
N ALA A 156 5.60 0.52 -20.84
CA ALA A 156 6.91 1.11 -21.14
C ALA A 156 7.51 0.57 -22.45
N GLU A 157 7.34 -0.72 -22.72
CA GLU A 157 7.77 -1.36 -23.97
C GLU A 157 6.94 -0.85 -25.16
N GLU A 158 5.62 -0.78 -25.02
CA GLU A 158 4.72 -0.26 -26.06
C GLU A 158 5.04 1.19 -26.41
N ILE A 159 5.30 2.04 -25.40
CA ILE A 159 5.75 3.42 -25.62
C ILE A 159 7.08 3.44 -26.38
N SER A 160 8.04 2.58 -26.01
CA SER A 160 9.33 2.51 -26.70
C SER A 160 9.17 2.15 -28.18
N ARG A 161 8.37 1.11 -28.50
CA ARG A 161 8.09 0.70 -29.87
C ARG A 161 7.40 1.80 -30.68
N PHE A 162 6.44 2.48 -30.06
CA PHE A 162 5.75 3.63 -30.67
C PHE A 162 6.72 4.76 -31.04
N LEU A 163 7.61 5.14 -30.12
CA LEU A 163 8.58 6.20 -30.34
C LEU A 163 9.61 5.86 -31.43
N LEU A 164 9.95 4.58 -31.58
CA LEU A 164 10.85 4.08 -32.62
C LEU A 164 10.16 3.87 -33.98
N LYS A 165 8.83 4.07 -34.06
CA LYS A 165 8.00 3.78 -35.25
C LYS A 165 8.07 2.31 -35.70
N GLU A 166 8.27 1.39 -34.76
CA GLU A 166 8.31 -0.05 -35.01
C GLU A 166 6.92 -0.70 -34.92
N ILE A 167 5.86 0.06 -35.24
CA ILE A 167 4.45 -0.39 -35.20
C ILE A 167 3.95 -0.61 -36.62
#